data_AF-A0A3M1SS50-F1
#
_entry.id   AF-A0A3M1SS50-F1
#
_cell.length_a   1.000
_cell.length_b   1.000
_cell.length_c   1.000
_cell.angle_alpha   90.00
_cell.angle_beta   90.00
_cell.angle_gamma   90.00
#
_symmetry.space_group_name_H-M   'P 1'
#
loop_
_entity.id
_entity.type
_entity.pdbx_description
1 polymer ?
#
loop_
_entity_poly.entity_id
_entity_poly.type
_entity_poly.pdbx_seq_one_letter_code
_entity_poly.pdbx_strand_id
1 'polypeptide(L)'
;MNETALRREQLFEQIGLQQRLFSKEQVEGARHIARQRGQPLGDVLVVQGFLSPEQCRGLERAVTYRLGRDEDKEVAKIIIESHYCAPERVEEALREQKQHYSRTGELVRLSTLLLRNEAITESQKIAAEKIHGIEQQSASGSGQRARGGRRGVPPF
;
A
#
# COMPACT_ATOMS: atom_id res chain seq x y z
N MET A 1 -1.48 -12.96 -10.70
CA MET A 1 -1.92 -12.22 -9.50
C MET A 1 -1.60 -10.75 -9.71
N ASN A 2 -2.51 -9.84 -9.37
CA ASN A 2 -2.23 -8.41 -9.40
C ASN A 2 -1.15 -8.05 -8.37
N GLU A 3 -0.23 -7.15 -8.72
CA GLU A 3 0.87 -6.68 -7.86
C GLU A 3 0.36 -6.18 -6.49
N THR A 4 -0.76 -5.48 -6.48
CA THR A 4 -1.45 -5.02 -5.26
C THR A 4 -1.85 -6.16 -4.34
N ALA A 5 -2.32 -7.29 -4.90
CA ALA A 5 -2.74 -8.44 -4.09
C ALA A 5 -1.52 -9.13 -3.44
N LEU A 6 -0.42 -9.24 -4.18
CA LEU A 6 0.84 -9.79 -3.66
C LEU A 6 1.40 -8.91 -2.53
N ARG A 7 1.43 -7.59 -2.72
CA ARG A 7 1.85 -6.64 -1.69
C ARG A 7 0.95 -6.71 -0.45
N ARG A 8 -0.37 -6.86 -0.64
CA ARG A 8 -1.32 -7.03 0.47
C ARG A 8 -1.02 -8.28 1.29
N GLU A 9 -0.82 -9.43 0.64
CA GLU A 9 -0.48 -10.69 1.29
C GLU A 9 0.85 -10.60 2.05
N GLN A 10 1.88 -9.99 1.46
CA GLN A 10 3.17 -9.76 2.11
C GLN A 10 3.05 -8.90 3.38
N LEU A 11 2.29 -7.80 3.32
CA LEU A 11 2.04 -6.96 4.48
C LEU A 11 1.24 -7.71 5.56
N PHE A 12 0.25 -8.50 5.15
CA PHE A 12 -0.54 -9.33 6.07
C PHE A 12 0.36 -10.27 6.87
N GLU A 13 1.24 -11.00 6.19
CA GLU A 13 2.21 -11.89 6.82
C GLU A 13 3.19 -11.14 7.70
N GLN A 14 3.79 -10.05 7.20
CA GLN A 14 4.78 -9.27 7.93
C GLN A 14 4.21 -8.73 9.23
N ILE A 15 3.02 -8.12 9.19
CA ILE A 15 2.36 -7.55 10.36
C ILE A 15 1.97 -8.66 11.34
N GLY A 16 1.42 -9.77 10.86
CA GLY A 16 1.00 -10.89 11.72
C GLY A 16 2.16 -11.57 12.42
N LEU A 17 3.30 -11.77 11.73
CA LEU A 17 4.54 -12.28 12.32
C LEU A 17 5.10 -11.30 13.36
N GLN A 18 5.10 -10.00 13.06
CA GLN A 18 5.58 -8.97 13.99
C GLN A 18 4.74 -8.93 15.28
N GLN A 19 3.43 -9.14 15.16
CA GLN A 19 2.50 -9.21 16.29
C GLN A 19 2.43 -10.59 16.95
N ARG A 20 3.20 -11.57 16.46
CA ARG A 20 3.22 -12.97 16.94
C ARG A 20 1.84 -13.63 16.95
N LEU A 21 0.99 -13.27 15.98
CA LEU A 21 -0.32 -13.90 15.81
C LEU A 21 -0.22 -15.32 15.25
N PHE A 22 0.84 -15.59 14.49
CA PHE A 22 1.19 -16.89 13.94
C PHE A 22 2.71 -16.97 13.73
N SER A 23 3.22 -18.18 13.50
CA SER A 23 4.64 -18.45 13.19
C SER A 23 4.90 -18.49 11.69
N LYS A 24 6.19 -18.49 11.28
CA LYS A 24 6.57 -18.62 9.87
C LYS A 24 6.15 -19.98 9.30
N GLU A 25 6.32 -21.02 10.09
CA GLU A 25 5.97 -22.40 9.72
C GLU A 25 4.46 -22.53 9.48
N GLN A 26 3.65 -21.88 10.33
CA GLN A 26 2.19 -21.83 10.16
C GLN A 26 1.78 -21.10 8.87
N VAL A 27 2.45 -19.98 8.55
CA VAL A 27 2.21 -19.23 7.31
C VAL A 27 2.58 -20.05 6.08
N GLU A 28 3.73 -20.72 6.09
CA GLU A 28 4.16 -21.56 4.96
C GLU A 28 3.19 -22.71 4.71
N GLY A 29 2.77 -23.42 5.77
CA GLY A 29 1.76 -24.46 5.69
C GLY A 29 0.42 -23.94 5.16
N ALA A 30 -0.07 -22.82 5.73
CA ALA A 30 -1.32 -22.19 5.29
C ALA A 30 -1.25 -21.71 3.84
N ARG A 31 -0.11 -21.17 3.39
CA ARG A 31 0.08 -20.71 2.00
C ARG A 31 -0.01 -21.87 1.01
N HIS A 32 0.54 -23.03 1.34
CA HIS A 32 0.42 -24.21 0.50
C HIS A 32 -1.05 -24.61 0.30
N ILE A 33 -1.83 -24.60 1.38
CA ILE A 33 -3.26 -24.91 1.36
C ILE A 33 -4.05 -23.83 0.59
N ALA A 34 -3.75 -22.55 0.83
CA ALA A 34 -4.36 -21.41 0.17
C ALA A 34 -4.21 -21.49 -1.35
N ARG A 35 -3.00 -21.82 -1.84
CA ARG A 35 -2.73 -22.00 -3.28
C ARG A 35 -3.48 -23.18 -3.88
N GLN A 36 -3.54 -24.32 -3.18
CA GLN A 36 -4.26 -25.50 -3.65
C GLN A 36 -5.77 -25.25 -3.73
N ARG A 37 -6.33 -24.49 -2.79
CA ARG A 37 -7.77 -24.24 -2.68
C ARG A 37 -8.24 -22.94 -3.35
N GLY A 38 -7.31 -22.11 -3.82
CA GLY A 38 -7.61 -20.78 -4.34
C GLY A 38 -8.24 -19.85 -3.28
N GLN A 39 -7.88 -20.03 -2.01
CA GLN A 39 -8.44 -19.26 -0.88
C GLN A 39 -7.48 -18.17 -0.41
N PRO A 40 -7.98 -17.05 0.16
CA PRO A 40 -7.14 -16.08 0.83
C PRO A 40 -6.36 -16.69 2.01
N LEU A 41 -5.12 -16.27 2.19
CA LEU A 41 -4.26 -16.77 3.28
C LEU A 41 -4.91 -16.58 4.66
N GLY A 42 -5.53 -15.42 4.89
CA GLY A 42 -6.21 -15.10 6.15
C GLY A 42 -7.32 -16.09 6.50
N ASP A 43 -8.14 -16.48 5.53
CA ASP A 43 -9.23 -17.45 5.73
C ASP A 43 -8.69 -18.83 6.08
N VAL A 44 -7.61 -19.26 5.42
CA VAL A 44 -6.96 -20.54 5.72
C VAL A 44 -6.36 -20.54 7.12
N LEU A 45 -5.71 -19.44 7.55
CA LEU A 45 -5.17 -19.31 8.90
C LEU A 45 -6.27 -19.36 9.97
N VAL A 46 -7.47 -18.83 9.67
CA VAL A 46 -8.64 -18.95 10.56
C VAL A 46 -9.17 -20.39 10.61
N VAL A 47 -9.32 -21.04 9.46
CA VAL A 47 -9.80 -22.44 9.39
C VAL A 47 -8.84 -23.41 10.10
N GLN A 48 -7.54 -23.17 10.01
CA GLN A 48 -6.51 -23.96 10.72
C GLN A 48 -6.44 -23.64 12.22
N GLY A 49 -7.20 -22.65 12.72
CA GLY A 49 -7.22 -22.26 14.12
C GLY A 49 -6.00 -21.44 14.57
N PHE A 50 -5.18 -20.94 13.64
CA PHE A 50 -4.04 -20.08 13.96
C PHE A 50 -4.44 -18.62 14.20
N LEU A 51 -5.57 -18.20 13.64
CA LEU A 51 -6.18 -16.90 13.89
C LEU A 51 -7.63 -17.05 14.33
N SER A 52 -8.07 -16.21 15.25
CA SER A 52 -9.50 -15.95 15.43
C SER A 52 -10.03 -15.07 14.28
N PRO A 53 -11.34 -15.12 13.97
CA PRO A 53 -11.94 -14.20 13.01
C PRO A 53 -11.70 -12.72 13.34
N GLU A 54 -11.70 -12.36 14.62
CA GLU A 54 -11.42 -11.00 15.11
C GLU A 54 -9.97 -10.58 14.83
N GLN A 55 -9.01 -11.49 15.07
CA GLN A 55 -7.59 -11.22 14.79
C GLN A 55 -7.36 -11.06 13.29
N CYS A 56 -7.98 -11.90 12.46
CA CYS A 56 -7.92 -11.77 11.00
C CYS A 56 -8.48 -10.40 10.54
N ARG A 57 -9.67 -10.00 11.02
CA ARG A 57 -10.23 -8.66 10.74
C ARG A 57 -9.31 -7.52 11.22
N GLY A 58 -8.69 -7.67 12.38
CA GLY A 58 -7.73 -6.70 12.92
C GLY A 58 -6.50 -6.55 12.01
N LEU A 59 -5.97 -7.67 11.52
CA LEU A 59 -4.83 -7.71 10.64
C LEU A 59 -5.15 -7.12 9.26
N GLU A 60 -6.30 -7.44 8.69
CA GLU A 60 -6.79 -6.83 7.44
C GLU A 60 -6.91 -5.30 7.55
N ARG A 61 -7.41 -4.78 8.68
CA ARG A 61 -7.44 -3.33 8.93
C ARG A 61 -6.04 -2.72 9.00
N ALA A 62 -5.10 -3.40 9.66
CA ALA A 62 -3.72 -2.93 9.75
C ALA A 62 -3.03 -2.90 8.37
N VAL A 63 -3.28 -3.90 7.52
CA VAL A 63 -2.79 -3.94 6.13
C VAL A 63 -3.38 -2.81 5.31
N THR A 64 -4.70 -2.61 5.37
CA THR A 64 -5.37 -1.50 4.67
C THR A 64 -4.81 -0.14 5.11
N TYR A 65 -4.62 0.06 6.42
CA TYR A 65 -3.97 1.27 6.95
C TYR A 65 -2.56 1.46 6.38
N ARG A 66 -1.74 0.41 6.37
CA ARG A 66 -0.37 0.49 5.85
C ARG A 66 -0.31 0.85 4.37
N LEU A 67 -1.14 0.22 3.55
CA LEU A 67 -1.21 0.52 2.12
C LEU A 67 -1.63 1.97 1.87
N GLY A 68 -2.73 2.42 2.48
CA GLY A 68 -3.18 3.80 2.30
C GLY A 68 -2.22 4.84 2.88
N ARG A 69 -1.54 4.52 3.99
CA ARG A 69 -0.52 5.39 4.58
C ARG A 69 0.73 5.51 3.71
N ASP A 70 1.16 4.43 3.08
CA ASP A 70 2.30 4.46 2.16
C ASP A 70 1.93 5.24 0.89
N GLU A 71 0.72 5.05 0.37
CA GLU A 71 0.18 5.83 -0.75
C GLU A 71 0.15 7.32 -0.44
N ASP A 72 -0.38 7.71 0.73
CA ASP A 72 -0.39 9.11 1.18
C ASP A 72 1.02 9.72 1.32
N LYS A 73 2.04 8.91 1.62
CA LYS A 73 3.43 9.40 1.64
C LYS A 73 3.98 9.66 0.24
N GLU A 74 3.59 8.87 -0.75
CA GLU A 74 3.99 9.13 -2.14
C GLU A 74 3.28 10.38 -2.67
N VAL A 75 1.98 10.54 -2.38
CA VAL A 75 1.24 11.77 -2.67
C VAL A 75 1.86 12.98 -1.96
N ALA A 76 2.31 12.82 -0.72
CA ALA A 76 3.02 13.88 0.01
C ALA A 76 4.26 14.39 -0.73
N LYS A 77 5.07 13.49 -1.31
CA LYS A 77 6.25 13.87 -2.10
C LYS A 77 5.85 14.71 -3.31
N ILE A 78 4.84 14.26 -4.05
CA ILE A 78 4.33 14.98 -5.22
C ILE A 78 3.83 16.39 -4.85
N ILE A 79 3.10 16.52 -3.73
CA ILE A 79 2.62 17.81 -3.23
C ILE A 79 3.80 18.76 -2.92
N ILE A 80 4.87 18.24 -2.32
CA ILE A 80 6.07 19.00 -1.98
C ILE A 80 6.85 19.39 -3.25
N GLU A 81 7.10 18.44 -4.14
CA GLU A 81 7.86 18.63 -5.39
C GLU A 81 7.13 19.56 -6.37
N SER A 82 5.79 19.55 -6.35
CA SER A 82 4.97 20.48 -7.14
C SER A 82 4.81 21.85 -6.48
N HIS A 83 5.42 22.07 -5.30
CA HIS A 83 5.30 23.29 -4.51
C HIS A 83 3.85 23.68 -4.15
N TYR A 84 2.94 22.70 -4.03
CA TYR A 84 1.55 22.97 -3.65
C TYR A 84 1.41 23.28 -2.17
N CYS A 85 2.29 22.72 -1.34
CA CYS A 85 2.28 22.94 0.10
C CYS A 85 3.71 22.86 0.66
N ALA A 86 3.97 23.60 1.74
CA ALA A 86 5.25 23.56 2.43
C ALA A 86 5.47 22.19 3.10
N PRO A 87 6.70 21.63 3.09
CA PRO A 87 6.99 20.33 3.69
C PRO A 87 6.53 20.21 5.15
N GLU A 88 6.69 21.27 5.94
CA GLU A 88 6.33 21.30 7.36
C GLU A 88 4.83 21.06 7.56
N ARG A 89 3.99 21.66 6.71
CA ARG A 89 2.53 21.50 6.74
C ARG A 89 2.10 20.10 6.32
N VAL A 90 2.80 19.54 5.33
CA VAL A 90 2.57 18.15 4.89
C VAL A 90 2.92 17.17 6.02
N GLU A 91 4.04 17.39 6.71
CA GLU A 91 4.42 16.58 7.86
C GLU A 91 3.43 16.70 9.02
N GLU A 92 2.95 17.90 9.33
CA GLU A 92 1.91 18.13 10.34
C GLU A 92 0.64 17.34 10.02
N ALA A 93 0.15 17.42 8.77
CA ALA A 93 -1.03 16.66 8.33
C ALA A 93 -0.77 15.14 8.39
N LEU A 94 0.42 14.68 8.03
CA LEU A 94 0.81 13.27 8.18
C LEU A 94 0.83 12.85 9.66
N ARG A 95 1.24 13.70 10.60
CA ARG A 95 1.20 13.42 12.04
C ARG A 95 -0.26 13.38 12.54
N GLU A 96 -1.08 14.34 12.12
CA GLU A 96 -2.51 14.39 12.43
C GLU A 96 -3.22 13.11 11.97
N GLN A 97 -2.97 12.66 10.75
CA GLN A 97 -3.53 11.40 10.23
C GLN A 97 -3.20 10.21 11.12
N LYS A 98 -1.94 10.08 11.58
CA LYS A 98 -1.52 9.00 12.48
C LYS A 98 -2.26 9.08 13.81
N GLN A 99 -2.40 10.28 14.37
CA GLN A 99 -3.14 10.49 15.62
C GLN A 99 -4.64 10.23 15.46
N HIS A 100 -5.22 10.57 14.31
CA HIS A 100 -6.61 10.27 13.99
C HIS A 100 -6.84 8.75 13.95
N TYR A 101 -6.05 8.02 13.16
CA TYR A 101 -6.13 6.56 13.09
C TYR A 101 -5.96 5.88 14.45
N SER A 102 -5.03 6.37 15.27
CA SER A 102 -4.80 5.82 16.62
C SER A 102 -6.01 5.97 17.55
N ARG A 103 -6.88 6.96 17.29
CA ARG A 103 -8.09 7.23 18.08
C ARG A 103 -9.33 6.54 17.52
N THR A 104 -9.52 6.55 16.20
CA THR A 104 -10.76 6.11 15.54
C THR A 104 -10.64 4.74 14.88
N GLY A 105 -9.42 4.30 14.58
CA GLY A 105 -9.18 3.13 13.73
C GLY A 105 -9.43 3.40 12.23
N GLU A 106 -9.73 4.63 11.85
CA GLU A 106 -10.06 5.02 10.48
C GLU A 106 -8.93 5.84 9.84
N LEU A 107 -8.62 5.56 8.58
CA LEU A 107 -7.62 6.29 7.82
C LEU A 107 -8.29 7.46 7.07
N VAL A 108 -8.05 8.69 7.52
CA VAL A 108 -8.40 9.90 6.77
C VAL A 108 -7.29 10.20 5.77
N ARG A 109 -7.59 10.39 4.49
CA ARG A 109 -6.56 10.66 3.45
C ARG A 109 -5.80 11.97 3.68
N LEU A 110 -4.52 11.98 3.33
CA LEU A 110 -3.66 13.16 3.49
C LEU A 110 -4.22 14.37 2.73
N SER A 111 -4.63 14.18 1.48
CA SER A 111 -5.17 15.25 0.63
C SER A 111 -6.40 15.90 1.24
N THR A 112 -7.27 15.12 1.89
CA THR A 112 -8.45 15.61 2.62
C THR A 112 -8.06 16.48 3.83
N LEU A 113 -7.03 16.09 4.59
CA LEU A 113 -6.55 16.89 5.73
C LEU A 113 -5.95 18.22 5.27
N LEU A 114 -5.14 18.20 4.21
CA LEU A 114 -4.53 19.41 3.66
C LEU A 114 -5.58 20.35 3.06
N LEU A 115 -6.58 19.82 2.35
CA LEU A 115 -7.69 20.60 1.82
C LEU A 115 -8.51 21.25 2.94
N ARG A 116 -8.85 20.47 3.98
CA ARG A 116 -9.62 20.96 5.14
C ARG A 116 -8.92 22.10 5.87
N ASN A 117 -7.59 22.06 5.92
CA ASN A 117 -6.77 23.08 6.56
C ASN A 117 -6.38 24.22 5.59
N GLU A 118 -7.00 24.28 4.41
CA GLU A 118 -6.75 25.27 3.35
C GLU A 118 -5.28 25.32 2.90
N ALA A 119 -4.53 24.25 3.15
CA ALA A 119 -3.11 24.15 2.81
C ALA A 119 -2.88 23.79 1.34
N ILE A 120 -3.90 23.23 0.68
CA ILE A 120 -3.98 23.02 -0.77
C ILE A 120 -5.40 23.31 -1.26
N THR A 121 -5.56 23.60 -2.55
CA THR A 121 -6.86 23.72 -3.21
C THR A 121 -7.37 22.36 -3.72
N GLU A 122 -8.65 22.28 -4.06
CA GLU A 122 -9.23 21.08 -4.68
C GLU A 122 -8.55 20.74 -6.01
N SER A 123 -8.18 21.76 -6.82
CA SER A 123 -7.46 21.54 -8.07
C SER A 123 -6.07 20.96 -7.86
N GLN A 124 -5.34 21.41 -6.84
CA GLN A 124 -4.03 20.88 -6.48
C GLN A 124 -4.12 19.44 -5.97
N LYS A 125 -5.14 19.12 -5.16
CA LYS A 125 -5.44 17.75 -4.74
C LYS A 125 -5.65 16.83 -5.95
N ILE A 126 -6.54 17.20 -6.86
CA ILE A 126 -6.83 16.40 -8.07
C ILE A 126 -5.56 16.22 -8.91
N ALA A 127 -4.76 17.29 -9.07
CA ALA A 127 -3.51 17.23 -9.82
C ALA A 127 -2.51 16.26 -9.18
N ALA A 128 -2.29 16.32 -7.87
CA ALA A 128 -1.37 15.44 -7.15
C ALA A 128 -1.81 13.97 -7.24
N GLU A 129 -3.10 13.69 -7.05
CA GLU A 129 -3.66 12.33 -7.17
C GLU A 129 -3.52 11.78 -8.60
N LYS A 130 -3.69 12.64 -9.62
CA LYS A 130 -3.51 12.26 -11.02
C LYS A 130 -2.05 11.95 -11.35
N ILE A 131 -1.11 12.77 -10.89
CA ILE A 131 0.33 12.53 -11.07
C ILE A 131 0.70 11.18 -10.42
N HIS A 132 0.26 10.94 -9.19
CA HIS A 132 0.49 9.68 -8.50
C HIS A 132 -0.05 8.47 -9.30
N GLY A 133 -1.27 8.59 -9.82
CA GLY A 133 -1.88 7.54 -10.65
C GLY A 133 -1.07 7.22 -11.93
N ILE A 134 -0.51 8.26 -12.57
CA ILE A 134 0.34 8.10 -13.77
C ILE A 134 1.67 7.43 -13.42
N GLU A 135 2.29 7.80 -12.30
CA GLU A 135 3.55 7.21 -11.83
C GLU A 135 3.39 5.72 -11.49
N GLN A 136 2.29 5.34 -10.83
CA GLN A 136 1.99 3.95 -10.52
C GLN A 136 1.81 3.11 -11.80
N GLN A 137 1.10 3.63 -12.79
CA GLN A 137 0.93 2.95 -14.09
C GLN A 137 2.25 2.79 -14.84
N SER A 138 3.11 3.82 -14.78
CA SER A 138 4.42 3.82 -15.44
C SER A 138 5.38 2.82 -14.78
N ALA A 139 5.34 2.70 -13.46
CA ALA A 139 6.11 1.71 -12.70
C ALA A 139 5.72 0.28 -13.09
N SER A 140 4.42 -0.04 -13.11
CA SER A 140 3.94 -1.38 -13.46
C SER A 140 4.11 -1.73 -14.96
N GLY A 141 4.13 -0.75 -15.87
CA GLY A 141 4.27 -0.97 -17.32
C GLY A 141 5.72 -1.16 -17.82
N SER A 142 6.72 -0.70 -17.05
CA SER A 142 8.13 -0.69 -17.48
C SER A 142 8.81 -2.08 -17.50
N GLY A 143 8.17 -3.12 -16.96
CA GLY A 143 8.70 -4.50 -16.90
C GLY A 143 8.68 -5.30 -18.22
N GLN A 144 8.07 -4.81 -19.31
CA GLN A 144 7.86 -5.59 -20.54
C GLN A 144 8.67 -5.16 -21.78
N ARG A 145 9.50 -4.11 -21.72
CA ARG A 145 10.14 -3.53 -22.93
C ARG A 145 11.66 -3.69 -23.09
N ALA A 146 12.31 -4.58 -22.33
CA ALA A 146 13.76 -4.81 -22.44
C ALA A 146 14.15 -6.20 -22.99
N ARG A 147 13.54 -6.65 -24.09
CA ARG A 147 14.05 -7.77 -24.94
C ARG A 147 13.73 -7.52 -26.43
N GLY A 148 14.16 -6.38 -26.96
CA GLY A 148 14.16 -6.10 -28.41
C GLY A 148 15.59 -6.10 -28.91
N GLY A 149 15.97 -7.13 -29.66
CA GLY A 149 17.34 -7.46 -30.01
C GLY A 149 18.12 -6.36 -30.74
N ARG A 150 19.40 -6.26 -30.37
CA ARG A 150 20.46 -5.72 -31.24
C ARG A 150 20.41 -6.49 -32.57
N ARG A 151 19.84 -5.90 -33.62
CA ARG A 151 20.13 -6.35 -34.98
C ARG A 151 21.53 -5.84 -35.31
N GLY A 152 22.44 -6.77 -35.55
CA GLY A 152 23.79 -6.48 -36.02
C GLY A 152 23.74 -5.66 -37.30
N VAL A 153 24.57 -4.63 -37.33
CA VAL A 153 24.96 -3.96 -38.57
C VAL A 153 26.01 -4.87 -39.21
N PRO A 154 25.79 -5.42 -40.41
CA PRO A 154 26.85 -6.11 -41.13
C PRO A 154 27.84 -5.06 -41.66
N PRO A 155 29.15 -5.34 -41.62
CA PRO A 155 30.12 -4.51 -42.32
C PRO A 155 30.01 -4.83 -43.82
N PHE A 156 29.91 -3.81 -44.68
CA PHE A 156 30.65 -3.64 -45.93
C PHE A 156 30.32 -2.25 -46.50
#